data_AF-A0A9X4EKZ5-F1
#
_entry.id   AF-A0A9X4EKZ5-F1
#
_cell.length_a   1.000
_cell.length_b   1.000
_cell.length_c   1.000
_cell.angle_alpha   90.00
_cell.angle_beta   90.00
_cell.angle_gamma   90.00
#
_symmetry.space_group_name_H-M   'P 1'
#
loop_
_entity.id
_entity.type
_entity.pdbx_description
1 polymer ?
#
loop_
_entity_poly.entity_id
_entity_poly.type
_entity_poly.pdbx_seq_one_letter_code
_entity_poly.pdbx_strand_id
1 'polypeptide(L)'
;MWARLGKTVVFVTHSIEEAIYLADRIVVLTYRPGTVKSDIRVDMPRPRDAASAEFNALKRELSRLVTEEQQRHEADERAGLTTD
;
A
#
# COMPACT_ATOMS: atom_id res chain seq x y z
N MET A 1 8.20 11.85 15.88
CA MET A 1 8.22 13.34 15.86
C MET A 1 6.87 13.90 15.44
N TRP A 2 6.28 13.47 14.31
CA TRP A 2 4.95 13.89 13.84
C TRP A 2 3.79 13.58 14.80
N ALA A 3 3.78 12.40 15.43
CA ALA A 3 2.74 12.05 16.42
C ALA A 3 2.68 13.00 17.62
N ARG A 4 3.81 13.62 18.00
CA ARG A 4 3.87 14.61 19.08
C ARG A 4 3.44 16.02 18.64
N LEU A 5 3.44 16.29 17.34
CA LEU A 5 3.14 17.59 16.74
C LEU A 5 1.70 17.70 16.23
N GLY A 6 0.89 16.64 16.34
CA GLY A 6 -0.50 16.60 15.86
C GLY A 6 -0.64 16.81 14.35
N LYS A 7 0.44 16.63 13.58
CA LYS A 7 0.43 16.85 12.13
C LYS A 7 -0.04 15.61 11.41
N THR A 8 -0.93 15.79 10.42
CA THR A 8 -1.25 14.75 9.44
C THR A 8 -0.11 14.66 8.43
N VAL A 9 0.40 13.45 8.20
CA VAL A 9 1.49 13.17 7.25
C VAL A 9 1.01 12.12 6.28
N VAL A 10 1.19 12.37 4.99
CA VAL A 10 0.97 11.40 3.93
C VAL A 10 2.34 10.96 3.43
N PHE A 11 2.59 9.65 3.44
CA PHE A 11 3.82 9.06 2.91
C PHE A 11 3.48 8.23 1.68
N VAL A 12 4.23 8.44 0.61
CA VAL A 12 4.11 7.70 -0.65
C VAL A 12 5.39 6.90 -0.82
N THR A 13 5.28 5.57 -0.83
CA THR A 13 6.42 4.66 -0.95
C THR A 13 6.09 3.48 -1.85
N HIS A 14 7.12 2.91 -2.46
CA HIS A 14 7.05 1.63 -3.17
C HIS A 14 7.36 0.44 -2.24
N SER A 15 7.77 0.70 -1.00
CA SER A 15 8.05 -0.34 -0.01
C SER A 15 6.81 -0.65 0.83
N ILE A 16 6.30 -1.87 0.66
CA ILE A 16 5.18 -2.39 1.46
C ILE A 16 5.59 -2.46 2.94
N GLU A 17 6.82 -2.85 3.24
CA GLU A 17 7.30 -2.96 4.62
C GLU A 17 7.35 -1.60 5.31
N GLU A 18 7.84 -0.56 4.63
CA GLU A 18 7.84 0.80 5.18
C GLU A 18 6.41 1.31 5.42
N ALA A 19 5.49 1.04 4.49
CA ALA A 19 4.09 1.40 4.63
C ALA A 19 3.46 0.74 5.87
N ILE A 20 3.67 -0.57 6.04
CA ILE A 20 3.17 -1.31 7.22
C ILE A 20 3.87 -0.85 8.49
N TYR A 21 5.15 -0.50 8.45
CA TYR A 21 5.88 -0.10 9.64
C TYR A 21 5.45 1.29 10.13
N LEU A 22 5.17 2.22 9.21
CA LEU A 22 4.95 3.63 9.53
C LEU A 22 3.48 4.04 9.61
N ALA A 23 2.59 3.50 8.79
CA ALA A 23 1.26 4.07 8.58
C ALA A 23 0.22 3.55 9.57
N ASP A 24 -0.73 4.38 10.01
CA ASP A 24 -1.95 3.93 10.72
C ASP A 24 -3.05 3.51 9.73
N ARG A 25 -2.93 3.96 8.47
CA ARG A 25 -3.84 3.69 7.36
C ARG A 25 -3.05 3.61 6.06
N ILE A 26 -3.29 2.56 5.28
CA ILE A 26 -2.63 2.31 3.99
C ILE A 26 -3.70 2.37 2.90
N VAL A 27 -3.48 3.23 1.90
CA VAL A 27 -4.33 3.34 0.72
C VAL A 27 -3.56 2.77 -0.47
N VAL A 28 -4.12 1.75 -1.11
CA VAL A 28 -3.59 1.18 -2.36
C VAL A 28 -4.34 1.82 -3.52
N LEU A 29 -3.61 2.36 -4.48
CA LEU A 29 -4.18 2.96 -5.68
C LEU A 29 -4.12 1.98 -6.85
N THR A 30 -5.12 2.03 -7.73
CA THR A 30 -5.05 1.40 -9.04
C THR A 30 -4.05 2.12 -9.93
N TYR A 31 -3.56 1.45 -10.97
CA TYR A 31 -2.95 2.15 -12.10
C TYR A 31 -3.99 3.01 -12.84
N ARG A 32 -3.59 3.72 -13.91
CA ARG A 32 -4.46 4.62 -14.68
C ARG A 32 -5.82 3.98 -15.02
N PRO A 33 -6.95 4.66 -14.75
CA PRO A 33 -7.07 5.90 -13.96
C PRO A 33 -6.80 5.66 -12.46
N GLY A 34 -6.03 6.54 -11.82
CA GLY A 34 -5.64 6.39 -10.40
C GLY A 34 -6.83 6.52 -9.46
N THR A 35 -7.36 5.40 -9.00
CA THR A 35 -8.50 5.31 -8.07
C THR A 35 -8.11 4.52 -6.81
N VAL A 36 -8.88 4.64 -5.74
CA VAL A 36 -8.64 3.85 -4.52
C VAL A 36 -9.05 2.41 -4.78
N LYS A 37 -8.07 1.50 -4.80
CA LYS A 37 -8.29 0.05 -4.87
C LYS A 37 -8.64 -0.52 -3.50
N SER A 38 -7.93 -0.08 -2.47
CA SER A 38 -8.09 -0.57 -1.11
C SER A 38 -7.71 0.50 -0.09
N ASP A 39 -8.38 0.44 1.06
CA ASP A 39 -8.17 1.32 2.21
C ASP A 39 -8.14 0.48 3.48
N ILE A 40 -6.96 0.33 4.06
CA ILE A 40 -6.67 -0.63 5.12
C ILE A 40 -6.21 0.11 6.37
N ARG A 41 -6.84 -0.16 7.51
CA ARG A 41 -6.35 0.27 8.83
C ARG A 41 -5.27 -0.69 9.34
N VAL A 42 -4.25 -0.14 9.99
CA VAL A 42 -3.15 -0.90 10.59
C VAL A 42 -3.24 -0.80 12.11
N ASP A 43 -3.99 -1.73 12.70
CA ASP A 43 -4.28 -1.72 14.14
C ASP A 43 -3.12 -2.23 15.02
N MET A 44 -2.02 -2.68 14.40
CA MET A 44 -0.81 -3.11 15.10
C MET A 44 -0.18 -1.95 15.89
N PRO A 45 0.04 -2.10 17.21
CA PRO A 45 0.65 -1.07 18.03
C PRO A 45 2.10 -0.82 17.61
N ARG A 46 2.59 0.41 17.83
CA ARG A 46 4.00 0.76 17.62
C ARG A 46 4.79 0.55 18.91
N PRO A 47 6.05 0.05 18.87
CA PRO A 47 6.79 -0.38 17.69
C PRO A 47 6.27 -1.71 17.12
N ARG A 48 6.20 -1.82 15.79
CA ARG A 48 5.67 -2.99 15.11
C ARG A 48 6.76 -4.06 14.96
N ASP A 49 6.41 -5.31 15.26
CA ASP A 49 7.29 -6.45 15.02
C ASP A 49 7.13 -6.96 13.59
N ALA A 50 8.15 -6.76 12.76
CA ALA A 50 8.20 -7.21 11.38
C ALA A 50 8.20 -8.75 11.24
N ALA A 51 8.58 -9.47 12.30
CA ALA A 51 8.54 -10.94 12.32
C ALA A 51 7.16 -11.48 12.74
N SER A 52 6.26 -10.64 13.24
CA SER A 52 4.94 -11.08 13.72
C SER A 52 4.09 -11.68 12.60
N ALA A 53 3.19 -12.59 12.98
CA ALA A 53 2.27 -13.22 12.04
C ALA A 53 1.32 -12.20 11.39
N GLU A 54 0.87 -11.21 12.16
CA GLU A 54 -0.01 -10.12 11.71
C GLU A 54 0.67 -9.24 10.67
N PHE A 55 1.92 -8.82 10.92
CA PHE A 55 2.70 -8.04 9.96
C PHE A 55 2.89 -8.80 8.66
N ASN A 56 3.28 -10.08 8.76
CA ASN A 56 3.49 -10.93 7.60
C ASN A 56 2.19 -11.21 6.82
N ALA A 57 1.04 -11.31 7.50
CA ALA A 57 -0.25 -11.45 6.86
C ALA A 57 -0.62 -10.20 6.06
N LEU A 58 -0.47 -9.01 6.65
CA LEU A 58 -0.73 -7.75 5.97
C LEU A 58 0.24 -7.52 4.81
N LYS A 59 1.51 -7.89 4.96
CA LYS A 59 2.51 -7.85 3.89
C LYS A 59 2.08 -8.68 2.70
N ARG A 60 1.69 -9.95 2.92
CA ARG A 60 1.21 -10.81 1.83
C ARG A 60 -0.01 -10.23 1.12
N GLU A 61 -0.95 -9.68 1.87
CA GLU A 61 -2.16 -9.08 1.30
C GLU A 61 -1.85 -7.84 0.46
N LEU A 62 -1.01 -6.92 0.97
CA LEU A 62 -0.60 -5.75 0.21
C LEU A 62 0.23 -6.11 -1.03
N SER A 63 1.11 -7.11 -0.92
CA SER A 63 1.88 -7.61 -2.08
C SER A 63 0.93 -8.13 -3.16
N ARG A 64 -0.08 -8.91 -2.79
CA ARG A 64 -1.09 -9.40 -3.73
C ARG A 64 -1.81 -8.25 -4.43
N LEU A 65 -2.30 -7.25 -3.68
CA LEU A 65 -3.02 -6.10 -4.25
C LEU A 65 -2.16 -5.30 -5.24
N VAL A 66 -0.88 -5.08 -4.92
CA VAL A 66 0.05 -4.36 -5.79
C VAL A 66 0.39 -5.17 -7.04
N THR A 67 0.67 -6.47 -6.89
CA THR A 67 0.97 -7.35 -8.02
C THR A 67 -0.21 -7.49 -8.97
N GLU A 68 -1.44 -7.57 -8.47
CA GLU A 68 -2.65 -7.58 -9.31
C GLU A 68 -2.78 -6.31 -10.16
N GLU A 69 -2.43 -5.15 -9.61
CA GLU A 69 -2.45 -3.90 -10.38
C GLU A 69 -1.34 -3.83 -11.42
N GLN A 70 -0.13 -4.30 -11.09
CA GLN A 70 0.95 -4.38 -12.07
C GLN A 70 0.57 -5.29 -13.23
N GLN A 71 0.00 -6.47 -12.94
CA GLN A 71 -0.45 -7.40 -13.97
C GLN A 71 -1.57 -6.83 -14.83
N ARG A 72 -2.56 -6.15 -14.23
CA ARG A 72 -3.63 -5.49 -15.01
C ARG A 72 -3.04 -4.44 -15.93
N HIS A 73 -2.14 -3.60 -15.41
CA HIS A 73 -1.50 -2.56 -16.21
C HIS A 73 -0.72 -3.15 -17.39
N GLU A 74 0.10 -4.19 -17.17
CA GLU A 74 0.83 -4.87 -18.24
C GLU A 74 -0.10 -5.47 -19.29
N ALA A 75 -1.26 -6.01 -18.87
CA ALA A 75 -2.26 -6.54 -19.78
C ALA A 75 -2.91 -5.44 -20.62
N ASP A 76 -3.25 -4.30 -20.01
CA ASP A 76 -3.83 -3.14 -20.69
C ASP A 76 -2.84 -2.55 -21.71
N GLU A 77 -1.54 -2.48 -21.36
CA GLU A 77 -0.48 -2.05 -22.28
C GLU A 77 -0.34 -2.98 -23.47
N ARG A 78 -0.31 -4.30 -23.24
CA ARG A 78 -0.24 -5.29 -24.32
C ARG A 78 -1.47 -5.25 -25.22
N ALA A 79 -2.63 -4.92 -24.68
CA ALA A 79 -3.88 -4.76 -25.43
C ALA A 79 -3.97 -3.42 -26.18
N GLY A 80 -3.00 -2.51 -26.03
CA GLY A 80 -3.01 -1.19 -26.66
C GLY A 80 -4.04 -0.22 -26.05
N LEU A 81 -4.59 -0.55 -24.88
CA LEU A 81 -5.62 0.21 -24.18
C LEU A 81 -5.05 1.38 -23.37
N THR A 82 -3.72 1.54 -23.31
CA THR A 82 -3.02 2.58 -22.53
C THR A 82 -2.61 3.82 -23.33
N THR A 83 -3.13 3.99 -24.55
CA THR A 83 -2.90 5.22 -25.32
C THR A 83 -3.88 6.30 -24.85
N ASP A 84 -3.51 7.03 -23.79
CA ASP A 84 -3.75 8.48 -23.56
C ASP A 84 -3.12 8.94 -22.21
#